data_AF-A0A2N1NK26-F1
#
_entry.id   AF-A0A2N1NK26-F1
#
_cell.length_a   1.000
_cell.length_b   1.000
_cell.length_c   1.000
_cell.angle_alpha   90.00
_cell.angle_beta   90.00
_cell.angle_gamma   90.00
#
_symmetry.space_group_name_H-M   'P 1'
#
loop_
_entity.id
_entity.type
_entity.pdbx_description
1 polymer ?
#
loop_
_entity_poly.entity_id
_entity_poly.type
_entity_poly.pdbx_seq_one_letter_code
_entity_poly.pdbx_strand_id
1 'polypeptide(L)'
;MFFIHELDIYGNGTNEILLSKVRNEVFLSFSKFGIANSEFKDTVSNLAELVKEGKIKYIGLSECSAETLRRAYKNHPIVEVQIEL
;
A
#
# COMPACT_ATOMS: atom_id res chain seq x y z
N MET A 1 -16.92 3.89 8.77
CA MET A 1 -15.50 3.74 8.36
C MET A 1 -15.51 3.07 7.01
N PHE A 2 -15.15 3.79 5.94
CA PHE A 2 -15.08 3.26 4.59
C PHE A 2 -13.62 3.04 4.20
N PHE A 3 -13.35 1.89 3.59
CA PHE A 3 -12.04 1.54 3.01
C PHE A 3 -12.16 1.65 1.50
N ILE A 4 -11.24 2.38 0.88
CA ILE A 4 -11.16 2.47 -0.58
C ILE A 4 -9.85 1.86 -1.01
N HIS A 5 -9.94 0.84 -1.86
CA HIS A 5 -8.80 0.24 -2.54
C HIS A 5 -8.70 0.84 -3.92
N GLU A 6 -7.53 1.39 -4.24
CA GLU A 6 -7.24 1.99 -5.53
C GLU A 6 -5.84 1.57 -6.01
N LEU A 7 -5.60 1.70 -7.30
CA LEU A 7 -4.29 1.56 -7.92
C LEU A 7 -4.01 2.84 -8.71
N ASP A 8 -2.75 3.26 -8.70
CA ASP A 8 -2.24 4.36 -9.54
C ASP A 8 -2.55 4.18 -11.04
N ILE A 9 -2.60 2.93 -11.50
CA ILE A 9 -2.98 2.60 -12.88
C ILE A 9 -4.45 2.84 -13.19
N TYR A 10 -5.34 2.92 -12.18
CA TYR A 10 -6.77 3.07 -12.41
C TYR A 10 -7.11 4.48 -12.89
N GLY A 11 -7.74 4.57 -14.05
CA GLY A 11 -8.09 5.86 -14.65
C GLY A 11 -6.86 6.74 -14.94
N ASN A 12 -5.65 6.15 -15.05
CA ASN A 12 -4.39 6.86 -15.29
C ASN A 12 -4.14 8.01 -14.30
N GLY A 13 -4.29 7.73 -13.00
CA GLY A 13 -4.11 8.72 -11.92
C GLY A 13 -5.34 9.61 -11.64
N THR A 14 -6.41 9.49 -12.42
CA THR A 14 -7.62 10.31 -12.24
C THR A 14 -8.38 9.92 -10.97
N ASN A 15 -8.29 8.65 -10.56
CA ASN A 15 -8.97 8.16 -9.37
C ASN A 15 -8.32 8.74 -8.10
N GLU A 16 -6.99 8.91 -8.03
CA GLU A 16 -6.34 9.58 -6.89
C GLU A 16 -6.80 11.04 -6.77
N ILE A 17 -6.96 11.72 -7.91
CA ILE A 17 -7.47 13.09 -7.95
C ILE A 17 -8.90 13.12 -7.41
N LEU A 18 -9.73 12.15 -7.76
CA LEU A 18 -11.09 12.05 -7.23
C LEU A 18 -11.09 11.77 -5.73
N LEU A 19 -10.27 10.83 -5.26
CA LEU A 19 -10.16 10.50 -3.83
C LEU A 19 -9.65 11.66 -3.00
N SER A 20 -8.75 12.50 -3.55
CA SER A 20 -8.28 13.70 -2.87
C SER A 20 -9.42 14.64 -2.46
N LYS A 21 -10.54 14.63 -3.20
CA LYS A 21 -11.71 15.48 -2.95
C LYS A 21 -12.63 14.94 -1.84
N VAL A 22 -12.58 13.63 -1.56
CA VAL A 22 -13.42 12.96 -0.55
C VAL A 22 -12.61 12.46 0.65
N ARG A 23 -11.30 12.73 0.69
CA ARG A 23 -10.34 12.19 1.66
C ARG A 23 -10.66 12.54 3.12
N ASN A 24 -11.34 13.64 3.39
CA ASN A 24 -11.74 14.04 4.74
C ASN A 24 -12.85 13.13 5.33
N GLU A 25 -13.55 12.36 4.48
CA GLU A 25 -14.61 11.42 4.89
C GLU A 25 -14.14 9.95 4.87
N VAL A 26 -12.94 9.69 4.33
CA VAL A 26 -12.37 8.35 4.14
C VAL A 26 -11.15 8.16 5.03
N PHE A 27 -11.21 7.19 5.93
CA PHE A 27 -10.21 7.02 6.99
C PHE A 27 -8.93 6.31 6.51
N LEU A 28 -9.03 5.47 5.47
CA LEU A 28 -7.92 4.78 4.83
C LEU A 28 -8.18 4.66 3.31
N SER A 29 -7.31 5.31 2.53
CA SER A 29 -7.18 5.08 1.09
C SER A 29 -5.85 4.37 0.87
N PHE A 30 -5.90 3.21 0.23
CA PHE A 30 -4.72 2.47 -0.20
C PHE A 30 -4.53 2.73 -1.68
N SER A 31 -3.55 3.56 -2.03
CA SER A 31 -3.00 3.56 -3.39
C SER A 31 -1.87 2.54 -3.39
N LYS A 32 -1.98 1.52 -4.25
CA LYS A 32 -0.87 0.56 -4.44
C LYS A 32 -0.05 1.02 -5.64
N PHE A 33 1.26 0.86 -5.52
CA PHE A 33 2.22 1.16 -6.57
C PHE A 33 2.81 -0.16 -7.09
N GLY A 34 2.92 -0.30 -8.40
CA GLY A 34 3.58 -1.44 -9.03
C GLY A 34 5.10 -1.38 -8.86
N ILE A 35 5.72 -2.41 -8.28
CA ILE A 35 7.18 -2.46 -8.09
C ILE A 35 7.75 -3.53 -9.00
N ALA A 36 8.12 -3.11 -10.21
CA ALA A 36 8.93 -3.92 -11.10
C ALA A 36 10.41 -3.75 -10.72
N ASN A 37 11.07 -4.84 -10.30
CA ASN A 37 12.53 -4.99 -10.24
C ASN A 37 13.32 -4.40 -9.05
N SER A 38 12.72 -4.11 -7.88
CA SER A 38 13.54 -3.82 -6.67
C SER A 38 13.68 -5.04 -5.76
N GLU A 39 14.83 -5.18 -5.09
CA GLU A 39 14.99 -6.21 -4.07
C GLU A 39 13.92 -6.00 -2.99
N PHE A 40 13.08 -7.00 -2.77
CA PHE A 40 11.94 -6.93 -1.86
C PHE A 40 12.26 -6.39 -0.45
N LYS A 41 13.49 -6.65 0.03
CA LYS A 41 13.98 -6.16 1.32
C LYS A 41 14.06 -4.63 1.35
N ASP A 42 14.51 -4.02 0.26
CA ASP A 42 14.66 -2.58 0.14
C ASP A 42 13.28 -1.92 0.04
N THR A 43 12.34 -2.56 -0.66
CA THR A 43 10.97 -2.06 -0.78
C THR A 43 10.29 -1.82 0.58
N VAL A 44 10.20 -2.86 1.42
CA VAL A 44 9.45 -2.76 2.68
C VAL A 44 10.17 -1.83 3.65
N SER A 45 11.50 -1.80 3.61
CA SER A 45 12.31 -0.90 4.44
C SER A 45 12.08 0.56 4.05
N ASN A 46 12.05 0.87 2.75
CA ASN A 46 11.77 2.21 2.24
C ASN A 46 10.35 2.67 2.62
N LEU A 47 9.35 1.78 2.49
CA LEU A 47 7.99 2.08 2.94
C LEU A 47 7.92 2.33 4.46
N ALA A 48 8.71 1.60 5.26
CA ALA A 48 8.78 1.81 6.70
C ALA A 48 9.37 3.19 7.07
N GLU A 49 10.27 3.74 6.26
CA GLU A 49 10.74 5.12 6.41
C GLU A 49 9.62 6.13 6.15
N LEU A 50 8.79 5.93 5.12
CA LEU A 50 7.63 6.77 4.87
C LEU A 50 6.60 6.71 6.00
N VAL A 51 6.48 5.56 6.68
CA VAL A 51 5.68 5.44 7.92
C VAL A 51 6.29 6.27 9.04
N LYS A 52 7.61 6.17 9.26
CA LYS A 52 8.33 6.96 10.29
C LYS A 52 8.22 8.47 10.05
N GLU A 53 8.25 8.90 8.79
CA GLU A 53 8.07 10.28 8.38
C GLU A 53 6.61 10.76 8.47
N GLY A 54 5.65 9.86 8.76
CA GLY A 54 4.23 10.17 8.85
C GLY A 54 3.55 10.42 7.50
N LYS A 55 4.22 10.11 6.37
CA LYS A 55 3.68 10.28 5.01
C LYS A 55 2.61 9.24 4.69
N ILE A 56 2.78 8.02 5.22
CA ILE A 56 1.79 6.94 5.19
C ILE A 56 1.60 6.40 6.60
N LYS A 57 0.44 5.79 6.88
CA LYS A 57 0.14 5.24 8.22
C LYS A 57 0.42 3.75 8.33
N TYR A 58 0.21 3.00 7.25
CA TYR A 58 0.26 1.54 7.25
C TYR A 58 0.78 0.99 5.93
N ILE A 59 1.25 -0.25 5.96
CA ILE A 59 1.73 -0.99 4.80
C ILE A 59 0.83 -2.21 4.58
N GLY A 60 0.38 -2.39 3.34
CA GLY A 60 -0.34 -3.58 2.87
C GLY A 60 0.40 -4.24 1.71
N LEU A 61 0.12 -5.52 1.47
CA LEU A 61 0.64 -6.27 0.31
C LEU A 61 -0.52 -6.77 -0.56
N SER A 62 -0.24 -6.93 -1.85
CA SER A 62 -1.18 -7.39 -2.87
C SER A 62 -0.56 -8.58 -3.58
N GLU A 63 -1.33 -9.65 -3.80
CA GLU A 63 -0.90 -10.83 -4.58
C GLU A 63 0.45 -11.44 -4.13
N CYS A 64 0.73 -11.41 -2.83
CA CYS A 64 2.00 -11.88 -2.29
C CYS A 64 1.93 -13.36 -1.84
N SER A 65 3.00 -14.11 -2.04
CA SER A 65 3.13 -15.45 -1.46
C SER A 65 3.26 -15.41 0.06
N ALA A 66 2.93 -16.51 0.74
CA ALA A 66 3.11 -16.63 2.19
C ALA A 66 4.57 -16.42 2.64
N GLU A 67 5.54 -16.84 1.81
CA GLU A 67 6.96 -16.60 2.08
C GLU A 67 7.28 -15.11 2.04
N THR A 68 6.82 -14.42 1.00
CA THR A 68 6.99 -12.97 0.82
C THR A 68 6.39 -12.21 2.00
N LEU A 69 5.17 -12.55 2.42
CA LEU A 69 4.52 -11.95 3.58
C LEU A 69 5.36 -12.10 4.85
N ARG A 70 5.86 -13.31 5.13
CA ARG A 70 6.69 -13.58 6.33
C ARG A 70 7.99 -12.78 6.31
N ARG A 71 8.62 -12.61 5.13
CA ARG A 71 9.83 -11.79 5.00
C ARG A 71 9.50 -10.31 5.20
N ALA A 72 8.39 -9.82 4.66
CA ALA A 72 7.95 -8.43 4.80
C ALA A 72 7.74 -8.07 6.27
N TYR A 73 7.01 -8.95 6.97
CA TYR A 73 6.63 -8.76 8.36
C TYR A 73 7.84 -8.64 9.30
N LYS A 74 8.97 -9.28 8.96
CA LYS A 74 10.23 -9.14 9.71
C LYS A 74 10.80 -7.71 9.64
N ASN A 75 10.53 -6.98 8.56
CA ASN A 75 11.04 -5.63 8.36
C ASN A 75 10.08 -4.58 8.90
N HIS A 76 8.77 -4.75 8.67
CA HIS A 76 7.73 -3.87 9.20
C HIS A 76 6.38 -4.61 9.29
N PRO A 77 5.54 -4.35 10.31
CA PRO A 77 4.20 -4.94 10.39
C PRO A 77 3.36 -4.65 9.14
N ILE A 78 2.78 -5.72 8.57
CA ILE A 78 1.85 -5.63 7.43
C ILE A 78 0.44 -5.72 7.97
N VAL A 79 -0.40 -4.71 7.68
CA VAL A 79 -1.76 -4.63 8.25
C VAL A 79 -2.83 -5.28 7.37
N GLU A 80 -2.54 -5.47 6.09
CA GLU A 80 -3.48 -5.99 5.10
C GLU A 80 -2.76 -6.82 4.05
N VAL A 81 -3.40 -7.91 3.63
CA VAL A 81 -3.03 -8.65 2.43
C VAL A 81 -4.26 -8.78 1.55
N GLN A 82 -4.19 -8.27 0.32
CA GLN A 82 -5.23 -8.42 -0.68
C GLN A 82 -4.81 -9.53 -1.66
N ILE A 83 -5.73 -10.48 -1.88
CA ILE A 83 -5.60 -11.59 -2.82
C ILE A 83 -6.82 -11.62 -3.74
N GLU A 84 -6.67 -12.12 -4.95
CA GLU A 84 -7.81 -12.54 -5.78
C GLU A 84 -8.42 -13.85 -5.26
N LEU A 85 -9.74 -14.01 -5.40
CA LEU A 85 -10.50 -15.22 -5.07
C LEU A 85 -10.90 -15.98 -6.34
#